data_AF-A0A5E4LXK2-F1
#
_entry.id   AF-A0A5E4LXK2-F1
#
_cell.length_a   1.000
_cell.length_b   1.000
_cell.length_c   1.000
_cell.angle_alpha   90.00
_cell.angle_beta   90.00
_cell.angle_gamma   90.00
#
_symmetry.space_group_name_H-M   'P 1'
#
loop_
_entity.id
_entity.type
_entity.pdbx_description
1 polymer ?
#
loop_
_entity_poly.entity_id
_entity_poly.type
_entity_poly.pdbx_seq_one_letter_code
_entity_poly.pdbx_strand_id
1 'polypeptide(L)'
;MLSLNVTTRKLNALIAILLLTGLNLAGYASLPNANAAFDCETQSSIVSNFNGNSIAAGNWIWFSSVLKLKSPVPSTGLVIKVAEQHVVLQVNSTTTLTLHVTKAEVIFSPSATTATTTYDKVNMQWVTTVPSSYTGPVFLSGKAYLVPAGGFPGGINPVTWTAFFRDTGTDAFSVQWQWSAAVYTKFSPSFLSLGVKPVDSNTLSSYQNSDHAGTPENFKSFVTG
;
A
#
# COMPACT_ATOMS: atom_id res chain seq x y z
N MET A 1 14.55 6.44 5.42
CA MET A 1 13.18 6.22 4.90
C MET A 1 12.67 7.55 4.41
N LEU A 2 12.34 7.67 3.11
CA LEU A 2 11.70 8.86 2.55
C LEU A 2 10.18 8.71 2.71
N SER A 3 9.51 9.78 3.12
CA SER A 3 8.07 9.80 3.34
C SER A 3 7.43 10.84 2.42
N LEU A 4 6.32 10.50 1.79
CA LEU A 4 5.60 11.42 0.90
C LEU A 4 4.17 11.63 1.38
N ASN A 5 3.72 12.88 1.30
CA ASN A 5 2.34 13.24 1.59
C ASN A 5 1.48 13.02 0.34
N VAL A 6 0.35 12.36 0.52
CA VAL A 6 -0.70 12.21 -0.49
C VAL A 6 -1.94 12.85 0.08
N THR A 7 -2.54 13.78 -0.68
CA THR A 7 -3.79 14.45 -0.30
C THR A 7 -4.79 14.23 -1.41
N THR A 8 -5.88 13.53 -1.10
CA THR A 8 -7.03 13.46 -2.00
C THR A 8 -7.86 14.73 -1.85
N ARG A 9 -8.51 15.18 -2.93
CA ARG A 9 -9.40 16.35 -2.88
C ARG A 9 -10.85 15.89 -2.95
N LYS A 10 -11.74 16.58 -2.22
CA LYS A 10 -13.19 16.41 -2.42
C LYS A 10 -13.53 16.89 -3.83
N LEU A 11 -14.16 16.03 -4.64
CA LEU A 11 -14.68 16.44 -5.94
C LEU A 11 -15.98 17.21 -5.70
N ASN A 12 -15.97 18.54 -5.84
CA ASN A 12 -17.20 19.30 -5.98
C ASN A 12 -17.74 19.02 -7.38
N ALA A 13 -18.85 18.28 -7.48
CA ALA A 13 -19.52 18.04 -8.76
C ALA A 13 -20.14 19.34 -9.31
N LEU A 14 -19.33 20.20 -9.93
CA LEU A 14 -19.84 21.20 -10.87
C LEU A 14 -19.84 20.56 -12.27
N ILE A 15 -21.03 20.19 -12.72
CA ILE A 15 -21.29 19.60 -14.04
C ILE A 15 -20.96 20.65 -15.12
N ALA A 16 -19.91 20.43 -15.91
CA ALA A 16 -19.69 21.16 -17.15
C ALA A 16 -20.56 20.54 -18.26
N ILE A 17 -21.76 21.09 -18.49
CA ILE A 17 -22.60 20.75 -19.64
C ILE A 17 -22.01 21.45 -20.87
N LEU A 18 -21.33 20.71 -21.74
CA LEU A 18 -20.96 21.19 -23.07
C LEU A 18 -22.20 21.15 -23.96
N LEU A 19 -22.85 22.30 -24.17
CA LEU A 19 -23.92 22.46 -25.16
C LEU A 19 -23.33 22.40 -26.58
N LEU A 20 -23.37 21.23 -27.23
CA LEU A 20 -23.27 21.17 -28.70
C LEU A 20 -24.67 21.39 -29.28
N THR A 21 -24.92 22.60 -29.78
CA THR A 21 -26.04 22.88 -30.67
C THR A 21 -25.68 22.44 -32.09
N GLY A 22 -26.37 21.44 -32.65
CA GLY A 22 -26.41 21.25 -34.10
C GLY A 22 -26.69 19.83 -34.62
N LEU A 23 -27.94 19.62 -35.08
CA LEU A 23 -28.44 18.65 -36.07
C LEU A 23 -28.65 17.14 -35.73
N ASN A 24 -29.91 16.73 -35.94
CA ASN A 24 -30.53 15.38 -36.00
C ASN A 24 -29.90 14.46 -37.09
N LEU A 25 -30.02 13.12 -37.15
CA LEU A 25 -31.10 12.17 -36.82
C LEU A 25 -30.55 10.72 -36.88
N ALA A 26 -31.21 9.80 -36.15
CA ALA A 26 -31.24 8.33 -36.32
C ALA A 26 -30.07 7.46 -35.77
N GLY A 27 -30.41 6.70 -34.72
CA GLY A 27 -29.97 5.30 -34.59
C GLY A 27 -28.69 5.02 -33.81
N TYR A 28 -28.64 5.33 -32.51
CA TYR A 28 -27.73 4.65 -31.59
C TYR A 28 -28.49 4.28 -30.32
N ALA A 29 -28.43 2.99 -29.97
CA ALA A 29 -28.94 2.45 -28.73
C ALA A 29 -28.44 3.29 -27.56
N SER A 30 -29.32 3.57 -26.60
CA SER A 30 -28.98 4.27 -25.35
C SER A 30 -27.81 3.55 -24.68
N LEU A 31 -26.62 4.16 -24.73
CA LEU A 31 -25.52 3.81 -23.84
C LEU A 31 -26.03 4.03 -22.41
N PRO A 32 -25.74 3.12 -21.45
CA PRO A 32 -26.19 3.31 -20.08
C PRO A 32 -25.58 4.60 -19.55
N ASN A 33 -26.42 5.60 -19.29
CA ASN A 33 -25.99 6.88 -18.78
C ASN A 33 -26.04 6.86 -17.24
N ALA A 34 -24.96 7.36 -16.65
CA ALA A 34 -24.79 7.79 -15.26
C ALA A 34 -24.56 6.70 -14.17
N ASN A 35 -23.28 6.40 -13.92
CA ASN A 35 -22.61 6.67 -12.64
C ASN A 35 -21.24 5.96 -12.60
N ALA A 36 -20.30 6.37 -13.47
CA ALA A 36 -18.90 6.21 -13.11
C ALA A 36 -18.60 7.38 -12.16
N ALA A 37 -18.67 7.14 -10.84
CA ALA A 37 -18.01 8.02 -9.90
C ALA A 37 -16.56 8.13 -10.38
N PHE A 38 -16.11 9.33 -10.76
CA PHE A 38 -14.70 9.59 -10.96
C PHE A 38 -14.06 9.46 -9.58
N ASP A 39 -13.57 8.26 -9.25
CA ASP A 39 -12.76 8.02 -8.06
C ASP A 39 -11.58 8.99 -8.12
N CYS A 40 -11.48 9.89 -7.15
CA CYS A 40 -10.35 10.80 -7.03
C CYS A 40 -9.13 10.00 -6.59
N GLU A 41 -8.51 9.33 -7.55
CA GLU A 41 -7.32 8.52 -7.33
C GLU A 41 -6.07 9.39 -7.41
N THR A 42 -5.23 9.32 -6.39
CA THR A 42 -3.97 10.08 -6.33
C THR A 42 -2.80 9.11 -6.41
N GLN A 43 -2.01 9.24 -7.47
CA GLN A 43 -0.76 8.50 -7.61
C GLN A 43 0.32 9.09 -6.69
N SER A 44 1.15 8.23 -6.12
CA SER A 44 2.30 8.60 -5.33
C SER A 44 3.46 7.63 -5.57
N SER A 45 4.68 8.17 -5.64
CA SER A 45 5.90 7.39 -5.82
C SER A 45 6.96 7.82 -4.83
N ILE A 46 7.59 6.85 -4.16
CA ILE A 46 8.71 7.08 -3.24
C ILE A 46 9.93 6.37 -3.81
N VAL A 47 10.92 7.18 -4.21
CA VAL A 47 12.25 6.71 -4.62
C VAL A 47 13.15 6.64 -3.40
N SER A 48 13.87 5.53 -3.23
CA SER A 48 14.94 5.39 -2.24
C SER A 48 16.00 4.41 -2.76
N ASN A 49 16.84 3.89 -1.89
CA ASN A 49 17.93 2.98 -2.24
C ASN A 49 18.04 1.87 -1.19
N PHE A 50 18.57 0.72 -1.60
CA PHE A 50 19.03 -0.29 -0.67
C PHE A 50 20.30 0.18 0.06
N ASN A 51 20.58 -0.44 1.20
CA ASN A 51 21.84 -0.25 1.91
C ASN A 51 23.02 -0.87 1.12
N GLY A 52 24.24 -0.69 1.60
CA GLY A 52 25.45 -1.16 0.90
C GLY A 52 25.66 -2.67 0.86
N ASN A 53 24.82 -3.47 1.51
CA ASN A 53 25.00 -4.92 1.60
C ASN A 53 24.43 -5.62 0.36
N SER A 54 25.21 -6.54 -0.21
CA SER A 54 24.68 -7.45 -1.24
C SER A 54 23.69 -8.44 -0.64
N ILE A 55 22.78 -8.93 -1.48
CA ILE A 55 21.74 -9.88 -1.08
C ILE A 55 21.99 -11.19 -1.82
N ALA A 56 22.31 -12.24 -1.09
CA ALA A 56 22.60 -13.55 -1.67
C ALA A 56 21.38 -14.15 -2.36
N ALA A 57 21.62 -14.94 -3.41
CA ALA A 57 20.60 -15.77 -4.04
C ALA A 57 19.95 -16.71 -3.00
N GLY A 58 18.64 -16.93 -3.12
CA GLY A 58 17.90 -17.79 -2.19
C GLY A 58 17.41 -17.09 -0.91
N ASN A 59 17.92 -15.88 -0.62
CA ASN A 59 17.31 -15.04 0.42
C ASN A 59 16.02 -14.39 -0.08
N TRP A 60 15.16 -14.02 0.84
CA TRP A 60 13.92 -13.31 0.58
C TRP A 60 14.06 -11.83 0.92
N ILE A 61 13.44 -10.97 0.12
CA ILE A 61 13.23 -9.57 0.44
C ILE A 61 11.76 -9.38 0.77
N TRP A 62 11.47 -8.86 1.94
CA TRP A 62 10.14 -8.38 2.31
C TRP A 62 10.10 -6.87 2.16
N PHE A 63 9.43 -6.40 1.11
CA PHE A 63 9.06 -5.00 0.97
C PHE A 63 7.79 -4.74 1.78
N SER A 64 7.80 -3.71 2.61
CA SER A 64 6.67 -3.32 3.45
C SER A 64 6.41 -1.83 3.34
N SER A 65 5.15 -1.43 3.20
CA SER A 65 4.73 -0.04 3.26
C SER A 65 3.82 0.20 4.46
N VAL A 66 3.94 1.41 5.02
CA VAL A 66 3.10 1.89 6.12
C VAL A 66 2.58 3.28 5.77
N LEU A 67 1.42 3.62 6.33
CA LEU A 67 0.88 4.97 6.25
C LEU A 67 0.62 5.53 7.65
N LYS A 68 0.63 6.85 7.74
CA LYS A 68 0.14 7.62 8.88
C LYS A 68 -0.88 8.61 8.37
N LEU A 69 -2.11 8.52 8.87
CA LEU A 69 -3.14 9.49 8.55
C LEU A 69 -2.77 10.86 9.14
N LYS A 70 -2.94 11.91 8.34
CA LYS A 70 -2.70 13.31 8.72
C LYS A 70 -3.99 14.10 8.89
N SER A 71 -5.07 13.64 8.25
CA SER A 71 -6.41 14.17 8.48
C SER A 71 -7.08 13.52 9.70
N PRO A 72 -8.04 14.20 10.34
CA PRO A 72 -8.94 13.56 11.30
C PRO A 72 -9.71 12.41 10.64
N VAL A 73 -9.97 11.35 11.40
CA VAL A 73 -10.89 10.29 10.97
C VAL A 73 -12.33 10.78 11.17
N PRO A 74 -13.23 10.69 10.18
CA PRO A 74 -14.65 10.95 10.36
C PRO A 74 -15.26 10.09 11.47
N SER A 75 -16.32 10.56 12.14
CA SER A 75 -16.99 9.80 13.20
C SER A 75 -17.58 8.46 12.72
N THR A 76 -17.88 8.38 11.42
CA THR A 76 -18.34 7.16 10.74
C THR A 76 -17.22 6.19 10.38
N GLY A 77 -15.95 6.56 10.62
CA GLY A 77 -14.77 5.83 10.15
C GLY A 77 -14.27 6.31 8.78
N LEU A 78 -13.17 5.72 8.32
CA LEU A 78 -12.54 5.98 7.03
C LEU A 78 -11.99 4.68 6.44
N VAL A 79 -12.22 4.46 5.15
CA VAL A 79 -11.61 3.34 4.41
C VAL A 79 -10.74 3.91 3.30
N ILE A 80 -9.44 3.61 3.38
CA ILE A 80 -8.45 3.97 2.37
C ILE A 80 -8.15 2.73 1.54
N LYS A 81 -8.35 2.81 0.23
CA LYS A 81 -7.99 1.78 -0.74
C LYS A 81 -6.74 2.19 -1.49
N VAL A 82 -5.86 1.20 -1.71
CA VAL A 82 -4.62 1.38 -2.46
C VAL A 82 -4.48 0.32 -3.53
N ALA A 83 -4.34 0.74 -4.78
CA ALA A 83 -4.30 -0.13 -5.95
C ALA A 83 -3.09 0.16 -6.84
N GLU A 84 -2.94 -0.66 -7.89
CA GLU A 84 -1.93 -0.52 -8.94
C GLU A 84 -0.48 -0.37 -8.41
N GLN A 85 -0.22 -1.07 -7.31
CA GLN A 85 1.01 -0.97 -6.58
C GLN A 85 2.13 -1.75 -7.26
N HIS A 86 3.31 -1.16 -7.37
CA HIS A 86 4.49 -1.85 -7.88
C HIS A 86 5.79 -1.27 -7.34
N VAL A 87 6.80 -2.13 -7.21
CA VAL A 87 8.18 -1.73 -6.90
C VAL A 87 9.04 -1.94 -8.14
N VAL A 88 9.75 -0.90 -8.57
CA VAL A 88 10.75 -0.97 -9.64
C VAL A 88 12.13 -0.86 -9.03
N LEU A 89 13.03 -1.76 -9.41
CA LEU A 89 14.43 -1.73 -9.01
C LEU A 89 15.33 -2.03 -10.21
N GLN A 90 16.39 -1.25 -10.36
CA GLN A 90 17.42 -1.47 -11.36
C GLN A 90 18.56 -2.27 -10.73
N VAL A 91 18.56 -3.58 -10.93
CA VAL A 91 19.53 -4.50 -10.31
C VAL A 91 20.94 -4.24 -10.86
N ASN A 92 21.06 -3.90 -12.14
CA ASN A 92 22.31 -3.53 -12.80
C ASN A 92 22.01 -2.67 -14.05
N SER A 93 23.03 -2.33 -14.84
CA SER A 93 22.89 -1.48 -16.03
C SER A 93 21.95 -2.02 -17.11
N THR A 94 21.66 -3.32 -17.12
CA THR A 94 20.83 -3.97 -18.16
C THR A 94 19.55 -4.60 -17.62
N THR A 95 19.43 -4.77 -16.30
CA THR A 95 18.34 -5.51 -15.66
C THR A 95 17.51 -4.62 -14.75
N THR A 96 16.26 -4.35 -15.18
CA THR A 96 15.24 -3.69 -14.39
C THR A 96 14.15 -4.70 -14.04
N LEU A 97 13.78 -4.76 -12.77
CA LEU A 97 12.70 -5.61 -12.28
C LEU A 97 11.51 -4.76 -11.88
N THR A 98 10.32 -5.21 -12.28
CA THR A 98 9.04 -4.67 -11.81
C THR A 98 8.32 -5.72 -10.98
N LEU A 99 8.14 -5.45 -9.70
CA LEU A 99 7.46 -6.32 -8.75
C LEU A 99 6.05 -5.80 -8.51
N HIS A 100 5.04 -6.50 -9.04
CA HIS A 100 3.64 -6.17 -8.73
C HIS A 100 3.35 -6.46 -7.26
N VAL A 101 2.74 -5.49 -6.59
CA VAL A 101 2.30 -5.59 -5.19
C VAL A 101 0.78 -5.67 -5.17
N THR A 102 0.26 -6.50 -4.27
CA THR A 102 -1.19 -6.68 -4.10
C THR A 102 -1.86 -5.42 -3.63
N LYS A 103 -3.15 -5.27 -3.95
CA LYS A 103 -3.97 -4.16 -3.47
C LYS A 103 -4.09 -4.19 -1.94
N ALA A 104 -4.48 -3.08 -1.34
CA ALA A 104 -4.63 -2.96 0.10
C ALA A 104 -5.84 -2.10 0.49
N GLU A 105 -6.36 -2.36 1.67
CA GLU A 105 -7.41 -1.59 2.31
C GLU A 105 -7.03 -1.33 3.78
N VAL A 106 -7.07 -0.06 4.19
CA VAL A 106 -6.88 0.36 5.58
C VAL A 106 -8.18 0.94 6.10
N ILE A 107 -8.74 0.30 7.13
CA ILE A 107 -10.04 0.61 7.72
C ILE A 107 -9.83 1.24 9.09
N PHE A 108 -10.07 2.54 9.21
CA PHE A 108 -10.19 3.23 10.50
C PHE A 108 -11.62 3.08 10.99
N SER A 109 -11.82 2.20 11.97
CA SER A 109 -13.14 1.84 12.48
C SER A 109 -13.39 2.41 13.88
N PRO A 110 -14.53 3.10 14.11
CA PRO A 110 -14.88 3.61 15.43
C PRO A 110 -15.28 2.50 16.42
N SER A 111 -15.61 1.30 15.92
CA SER A 111 -15.95 0.14 16.75
C SER A 111 -14.78 -0.80 17.02
N ALA A 112 -13.65 -0.63 16.32
CA ALA A 112 -12.46 -1.44 16.56
C ALA A 112 -11.77 -1.03 17.86
N THR A 113 -11.52 -2.00 18.74
CA THR A 113 -10.76 -1.82 19.98
C THR A 113 -9.30 -2.28 19.85
N THR A 114 -9.02 -3.14 18.87
CA THR A 114 -7.68 -3.64 18.53
C THR A 114 -7.46 -3.54 17.02
N ALA A 115 -6.19 -3.39 16.63
CA ALA A 115 -5.74 -3.43 15.26
C ALA A 115 -5.49 -4.87 14.78
N THR A 116 -5.86 -5.15 13.54
CA THR A 116 -5.65 -6.45 12.88
C THR A 116 -5.19 -6.24 11.44
N THR A 117 -4.41 -7.19 10.93
CA THR A 117 -4.04 -7.28 9.52
C THR A 117 -4.27 -8.70 9.05
N THR A 118 -4.95 -8.86 7.93
CA THR A 118 -5.14 -10.15 7.25
C THR A 118 -4.89 -10.01 5.75
N TYR A 119 -4.57 -11.12 5.10
CA TYR A 119 -4.53 -11.18 3.65
C TYR A 119 -5.79 -11.90 3.14
N ASP A 120 -6.64 -11.17 2.43
CA ASP A 120 -7.79 -11.72 1.72
C ASP A 120 -7.31 -12.29 0.38
N LYS A 121 -7.20 -13.62 0.34
CA LYS A 121 -6.75 -14.35 -0.85
C LYS A 121 -7.76 -14.28 -2.01
N VAL A 122 -9.06 -14.15 -1.73
CA VAL A 122 -10.11 -14.13 -2.75
C VAL A 122 -10.00 -12.84 -3.55
N ASN A 123 -9.86 -11.72 -2.84
CA ASN A 123 -9.72 -10.41 -3.44
C ASN A 123 -8.26 -10.06 -3.78
N MET A 124 -7.29 -10.87 -3.33
CA MET A 124 -5.86 -10.61 -3.43
C MET A 124 -5.47 -9.27 -2.78
N GLN A 125 -5.93 -9.03 -1.55
CA GLN A 125 -5.70 -7.77 -0.83
C GLN A 125 -5.22 -7.93 0.61
N TRP A 126 -4.36 -7.02 1.04
CA TRP A 126 -4.16 -6.78 2.47
C TRP A 126 -5.35 -5.98 3.02
N VAL A 127 -5.83 -6.38 4.20
CA VAL A 127 -6.86 -5.64 4.95
C VAL A 127 -6.31 -5.37 6.33
N THR A 128 -6.13 -4.09 6.65
CA THR A 128 -5.68 -3.63 7.97
C THR A 128 -6.79 -2.81 8.62
N THR A 129 -7.35 -3.31 9.72
CA THR A 129 -8.35 -2.59 10.51
C THR A 129 -7.69 -2.00 11.75
N VAL A 130 -7.93 -0.72 12.04
CA VAL A 130 -7.40 -0.02 13.22
C VAL A 130 -8.49 0.79 13.92
N PRO A 131 -8.39 1.00 15.25
CA PRO A 131 -9.25 1.95 15.94
C PRO A 131 -9.13 3.35 15.35
N SER A 132 -10.24 4.07 15.19
CA SER A 132 -10.23 5.45 14.66
C SER A 132 -9.42 6.45 15.50
N SER A 133 -9.15 6.12 16.77
CA SER A 133 -8.30 6.92 17.66
C SER A 133 -6.80 6.74 17.42
N TYR A 134 -6.40 5.73 16.64
CA TYR A 134 -4.99 5.44 16.38
C TYR A 134 -4.41 6.40 15.34
N THR A 135 -3.28 7.04 15.68
CA THR A 135 -2.63 8.07 14.85
C THR A 135 -1.19 7.72 14.47
N GLY A 136 -0.72 6.52 14.82
CA GLY A 136 0.62 6.04 14.49
C GLY A 136 0.69 5.42 13.09
N PRO A 137 1.87 4.89 12.71
CA PRO A 137 2.03 4.08 11.51
C PRO A 137 1.13 2.84 11.49
N VAL A 138 0.47 2.62 10.36
CA VAL A 138 -0.41 1.49 10.06
C VAL A 138 0.15 0.75 8.87
N PHE A 139 0.21 -0.58 8.95
CA PHE A 139 0.61 -1.41 7.82
C PHE A 139 -0.34 -1.22 6.65
N LEU A 140 0.24 -0.86 5.50
CA LEU A 140 -0.49 -0.63 4.27
C LEU A 140 -0.44 -1.88 3.38
N SER A 141 0.73 -2.26 2.87
CA SER A 141 0.87 -3.39 1.95
C SER A 141 2.27 -3.98 2.01
N GLY A 142 2.45 -5.17 1.44
CA GLY A 142 3.76 -5.79 1.38
C GLY A 142 3.92 -6.82 0.26
N LYS A 143 5.18 -7.08 -0.08
CA LYS A 143 5.60 -7.99 -1.15
C LYS A 143 6.82 -8.80 -0.71
N ALA A 144 6.69 -10.11 -0.79
CA ALA A 144 7.83 -11.02 -0.70
C ALA A 144 8.44 -11.25 -2.09
N TYR A 145 9.76 -11.27 -2.17
CA TYR A 145 10.50 -11.59 -3.38
C TYR A 145 11.69 -12.51 -3.06
N LEU A 146 11.75 -13.67 -3.71
CA LEU A 146 12.88 -14.58 -3.62
C LEU A 146 13.98 -14.11 -4.58
N VAL A 147 15.16 -13.81 -4.05
CA VAL A 147 16.29 -13.34 -4.85
C VAL A 147 16.78 -14.48 -5.75
N PRO A 148 16.81 -14.27 -7.09
CA PRO A 148 17.18 -15.30 -8.05
C PRO A 148 18.67 -15.66 -7.96
N ALA A 149 19.06 -16.70 -8.70
CA ALA A 149 20.47 -17.03 -8.91
C ALA A 149 21.26 -15.81 -9.41
N GLY A 150 22.47 -15.63 -8.89
CA GLY A 150 23.30 -14.44 -9.13
C GLY A 150 23.21 -13.37 -8.04
N GLY A 151 22.16 -13.40 -7.19
CA GLY A 151 22.01 -12.45 -6.09
C GLY A 151 21.74 -11.02 -6.58
N PHE A 152 21.61 -10.09 -5.63
CA PHE A 152 21.53 -8.66 -5.90
C PHE A 152 22.79 -7.95 -5.37
N PRO A 153 23.36 -7.00 -6.13
CA PRO A 153 24.44 -6.18 -5.62
C PRO A 153 23.96 -5.29 -4.46
N GLY A 154 24.89 -4.87 -3.61
CA GLY A 154 24.60 -3.87 -2.60
C GLY A 154 24.38 -2.49 -3.22
N GLY A 155 23.61 -1.64 -2.55
CA GLY A 155 23.43 -0.24 -2.91
C GLY A 155 22.55 -0.02 -4.15
N ILE A 156 21.63 -0.93 -4.48
CA ILE A 156 20.67 -0.74 -5.58
C ILE A 156 19.97 0.61 -5.41
N ASN A 157 20.12 1.45 -6.44
CA ASN A 157 19.59 2.81 -6.48
C ASN A 157 19.32 3.19 -7.95
N PRO A 158 18.08 3.54 -8.32
CA PRO A 158 16.91 3.68 -7.45
C PRO A 158 16.17 2.37 -7.17
N VAL A 159 15.47 2.37 -6.04
CA VAL A 159 14.33 1.49 -5.75
C VAL A 159 13.11 2.38 -5.57
N THR A 160 12.07 2.17 -6.38
CA THR A 160 10.89 3.04 -6.41
C THR A 160 9.64 2.24 -6.13
N TRP A 161 8.89 2.59 -5.10
CA TRP A 161 7.53 2.07 -4.89
C TRP A 161 6.53 3.11 -5.36
N THR A 162 5.64 2.72 -6.28
CA THR A 162 4.51 3.52 -6.77
C THR A 162 3.19 2.88 -6.34
N ALA A 163 2.24 3.71 -5.92
CA ALA A 163 0.91 3.29 -5.48
C ALA A 163 -0.15 4.36 -5.79
N PHE A 164 -1.39 3.93 -5.96
CA PHE A 164 -2.53 4.79 -6.22
C PHE A 164 -3.50 4.74 -5.03
N PHE A 165 -3.80 5.90 -4.45
CA PHE A 165 -4.59 6.05 -3.23
C PHE A 165 -5.97 6.62 -3.53
N ARG A 166 -7.01 6.05 -2.94
CA ARG A 166 -8.38 6.57 -2.95
C ARG A 166 -9.14 6.18 -1.70
N ASP A 167 -10.26 6.82 -1.41
CA ASP A 167 -11.21 6.38 -0.38
C ASP A 167 -12.43 5.70 -1.03
N THR A 168 -13.33 5.15 -0.20
CA THR A 168 -14.57 4.51 -0.66
C THR A 168 -15.78 5.45 -0.69
N GLY A 169 -15.58 6.74 -0.45
CA GLY A 169 -16.63 7.75 -0.30
C GLY A 169 -16.26 9.07 -0.98
N THR A 170 -16.42 10.17 -0.24
CA THR A 170 -16.11 11.54 -0.74
C THR A 170 -15.25 12.33 0.24
N ASP A 171 -14.63 11.64 1.21
CA ASP A 171 -13.88 12.30 2.26
C ASP A 171 -12.44 12.53 1.84
N ALA A 172 -12.08 13.80 1.63
CA ALA A 172 -10.69 14.18 1.47
C ALA A 172 -9.88 13.75 2.68
N PHE A 173 -8.82 12.99 2.43
CA PHE A 173 -7.87 12.56 3.44
C PHE A 173 -6.45 12.93 2.99
N SER A 174 -5.58 13.08 3.98
CA SER A 174 -4.15 13.21 3.76
C SER A 174 -3.44 12.10 4.50
N VAL A 175 -2.54 11.40 3.82
CA VAL A 175 -1.65 10.39 4.41
C VAL A 175 -0.21 10.77 4.15
N GLN A 176 0.65 10.47 5.12
CA GLN A 176 2.07 10.34 4.89
C GLN A 176 2.37 8.85 4.83
N TRP A 177 2.92 8.38 3.71
CA TRP A 177 3.30 6.98 3.59
C TRP A 177 4.80 6.85 3.35
N GLN A 178 5.32 5.67 3.65
CA GLN A 178 6.72 5.31 3.49
C GLN A 178 6.82 3.81 3.25
N TRP A 179 7.94 3.37 2.70
CA TRP A 179 8.24 1.96 2.55
C TRP A 179 9.63 1.62 3.09
N SER A 180 9.80 0.34 3.40
CA SER A 180 11.04 -0.28 3.84
C SER A 180 11.20 -1.66 3.19
N ALA A 181 12.39 -2.21 3.25
CA ALA A 181 12.68 -3.57 2.85
C ALA A 181 13.60 -4.23 3.89
N ALA A 182 13.40 -5.52 4.12
CA ALA A 182 14.26 -6.32 4.97
C ALA A 182 14.54 -7.70 4.33
N VAL A 183 15.73 -8.22 4.55
CA VAL A 183 16.22 -9.49 4.00
C VAL A 183 16.04 -10.60 5.02
N TYR A 184 15.53 -11.74 4.56
CA TYR A 184 15.28 -12.93 5.36
C TYR A 184 15.95 -14.15 4.75
N THR A 185 16.63 -14.95 5.58
CA THR A 185 17.24 -16.22 5.16
C THR A 185 16.21 -17.36 5.03
N LYS A 186 15.07 -17.22 5.72
CA LYS A 186 13.90 -18.10 5.57
C LYS A 186 12.65 -17.25 5.57
N PHE A 187 11.76 -17.52 4.61
CA PHE A 187 10.50 -16.80 4.48
C PHE A 187 9.47 -17.70 3.79
N SER A 188 8.19 -17.38 3.96
CA SER A 188 7.12 -18.05 3.24
C SER A 188 6.63 -17.20 2.07
N PRO A 189 6.39 -17.77 0.89
CA PRO A 189 5.71 -17.07 -0.20
C PRO A 189 4.22 -16.81 0.12
N SER A 190 3.65 -17.51 1.11
CA SER A 190 2.25 -17.38 1.48
C SER A 190 2.06 -16.26 2.50
N PHE A 191 1.43 -15.17 2.05
CA PHE A 191 1.07 -14.02 2.89
C PHE A 191 0.21 -14.39 4.10
N LEU A 192 -0.57 -15.48 4.02
CA LEU A 192 -1.40 -15.98 5.12
C LEU A 192 -0.58 -16.48 6.33
N SER A 193 0.69 -16.84 6.11
CA SER A 193 1.55 -17.40 7.16
C SER A 193 2.48 -16.39 7.81
N LEU A 194 2.50 -15.15 7.33
CA LEU A 194 3.52 -14.16 7.74
C LEU A 194 3.30 -13.61 9.14
N GLY A 195 2.04 -13.51 9.58
CA GLY A 195 1.71 -12.85 10.84
C GLY A 195 2.15 -11.38 10.84
N VAL A 196 1.71 -10.62 9.84
CA VAL A 196 2.18 -9.23 9.69
C VAL A 196 1.61 -8.34 10.79
N LYS A 197 2.49 -7.61 11.50
CA LYS A 197 2.09 -6.67 12.55
C LYS A 197 1.31 -5.48 11.96
N PRO A 198 0.10 -5.16 12.45
CA PRO A 198 -0.73 -4.13 11.83
C PRO A 198 -0.31 -2.69 12.16
N VAL A 199 0.28 -2.44 13.32
CA VAL A 199 0.53 -1.08 13.83
C VAL A 199 1.82 -1.00 14.67
N ASP A 200 2.45 0.17 14.72
CA ASP A 200 3.55 0.52 15.65
C ASP A 200 2.99 0.75 17.07
N SER A 201 2.45 -0.30 17.68
CA SER A 201 1.96 -0.29 19.05
C SER A 201 2.28 -1.61 19.74
N ASN A 202 2.66 -1.50 21.01
CA ASN A 202 2.98 -2.66 21.86
C ASN A 202 1.74 -3.24 22.55
N THR A 203 0.55 -2.66 22.34
CA THR A 203 -0.67 -3.03 23.08
C THR A 203 -1.91 -3.13 22.21
N LEU A 204 -1.93 -2.50 21.04
CA LEU A 204 -3.14 -2.43 20.21
C LEU A 204 -3.32 -3.63 19.28
N SER A 205 -2.46 -4.64 19.28
CA SER A 205 -2.60 -5.83 18.43
C SER A 205 -2.28 -7.11 19.20
N SER A 206 -2.43 -8.26 18.56
CA SER A 206 -1.95 -9.54 19.09
C SER A 206 -0.43 -9.56 19.33
N TYR A 207 0.32 -8.68 18.67
CA TYR A 207 1.78 -8.57 18.80
C TYR A 207 2.13 -7.49 19.82
N GLN A 208 2.44 -7.92 21.04
CA GLN A 208 2.76 -7.05 22.17
C GLN A 208 4.27 -6.84 22.30
N ASN A 209 4.88 -6.23 21.28
CA ASN A 209 6.32 -6.00 21.19
C ASN A 209 6.60 -4.63 20.55
N SER A 210 7.88 -4.22 20.48
CA SER A 210 8.31 -2.94 19.90
C SER A 210 8.61 -2.98 18.40
N ASP A 211 8.28 -4.07 17.70
CA ASP A 211 8.55 -4.21 16.27
C ASP A 211 7.68 -3.22 15.48
N HIS A 212 8.15 -2.78 14.31
CA HIS A 212 7.40 -1.85 13.46
C HIS A 212 6.23 -2.54 12.76
N ALA A 213 5.20 -1.79 12.41
CA ALA A 213 4.11 -2.19 11.53
C ALA A 213 4.68 -2.72 10.21
N GLY A 214 4.07 -3.80 9.74
CA GLY A 214 4.54 -4.52 8.56
C GLY A 214 5.62 -5.56 8.85
N THR A 215 6.06 -5.74 10.10
CA THR A 215 6.96 -6.84 10.47
C THR A 215 6.27 -8.19 10.30
N PRO A 216 6.84 -9.15 9.54
CA PRO A 216 6.40 -10.55 9.50
C PRO A 216 6.79 -11.27 10.79
N GLU A 217 5.93 -11.24 11.81
CA GLU A 217 6.25 -11.68 13.17
C GLU A 217 6.66 -13.15 13.25
N ASN A 218 6.12 -13.99 12.37
CA ASN A 218 6.46 -15.41 12.30
C ASN A 218 7.86 -15.68 11.72
N PHE A 219 8.51 -14.69 11.11
CA PHE A 219 9.79 -14.83 10.43
C PHE A 219 10.89 -13.91 10.96
N LYS A 220 10.62 -13.09 11.99
CA LYS A 220 11.55 -12.07 12.48
C LYS A 220 12.89 -12.61 13.00
N SER A 221 12.96 -13.88 13.41
CA SER A 221 14.22 -14.52 13.78
C SER A 221 15.15 -14.82 12.60
N PHE A 222 14.65 -14.70 11.37
CA PHE A 222 15.41 -14.96 10.14
C PHE A 222 15.86 -13.69 9.41
N VAL A 223 15.55 -12.51 9.97
CA VAL A 223 15.98 -11.23 9.41
C VAL A 223 17.49 -11.06 9.51
N THR A 224 18.12 -10.57 8.45
CA THR A 224 19.57 -10.40 8.37
C THR A 224 20.03 -9.04 7.91
N GLY A 225 19.12 -8.16 7.48
CA GLY A 225 19.46 -6.80 7.05
C GLY A 225 18.30 -6.05 6.43
#